data_AF-A0AAE0VUP5-F1
#
_entry.id   AF-A0AAE0VUP5-F1
#
_cell.length_a   1.000
_cell.length_b   1.000
_cell.length_c   1.000
_cell.angle_alpha   90.00
_cell.angle_beta   90.00
_cell.angle_gamma   90.00
#
_symmetry.space_group_name_H-M   'P 1'
#
loop_
_entity.id
_entity.type
_entity.pdbx_description
1 polymer ?
#
loop_
_entity_poly.entity_id
_entity_poly.type
_entity_poly.pdbx_seq_one_letter_code
_entity_poly.pdbx_strand_id
1 'polypeptide(L)'
;MSIASHMATPPPTSGTNPGGPGGPVIISSNSFTIIGAFSPKKGFCFFINQTFAKGDRWKDGCATQCECQNPDINQALFGECKNTIDTCNYYPKSACQGDFLPWARAHCALRCGLCENGEREPCYDGIAFCDRYDTSACTELIYFGWARTYCRHYCNICDS
;
A
#
# COMPACT_ATOMS: atom_id res chain seq x y z
N MET A 1 -5.90 -28.34 22.88
CA MET A 1 -5.26 -28.49 21.57
C MET A 1 -4.72 -27.12 21.17
N SER A 2 -3.43 -26.88 21.34
CA SER A 2 -2.79 -25.60 20.98
C SER A 2 -2.58 -25.57 19.48
N ILE A 3 -3.34 -24.73 18.78
CA ILE A 3 -3.21 -24.52 17.34
C ILE A 3 -2.22 -23.36 17.16
N ALA A 4 -1.16 -23.60 16.40
CA ALA A 4 -0.08 -22.66 16.16
C ALA A 4 -0.60 -21.36 15.50
N SER A 5 -0.20 -20.22 16.07
CA SER A 5 -0.44 -18.87 15.57
C SER A 5 -0.02 -18.71 14.11
N HIS A 6 -0.98 -18.56 13.20
CA HIS A 6 -0.75 -18.09 11.83
C HIS A 6 -0.73 -16.55 11.79
N MET A 7 0.03 -15.93 12.69
CA MET A 7 0.24 -14.49 12.63
C MET A 7 1.09 -14.21 11.39
N ALA A 8 0.62 -13.33 10.51
CA ALA A 8 1.45 -12.79 9.45
C ALA A 8 2.74 -12.26 10.09
N THR A 9 3.89 -12.62 9.52
CA THR A 9 5.17 -12.06 9.96
C THR A 9 5.06 -10.54 9.97
N PRO A 10 5.58 -9.84 10.99
CA PRO A 10 5.50 -8.40 11.05
C PRO A 10 5.99 -7.80 9.73
N PRO A 11 5.31 -6.77 9.20
CA PRO A 11 5.78 -6.13 7.97
C PRO A 11 7.23 -5.71 8.21
N PRO A 12 8.14 -5.95 7.25
CA PRO A 12 9.54 -5.58 7.41
C PRO A 12 9.59 -4.10 7.77
N THR A 13 10.22 -3.78 8.90
CA THR A 13 10.48 -2.40 9.27
C THR A 13 11.34 -1.80 8.17
N SER A 14 10.79 -0.81 7.46
CA SER A 14 11.61 0.02 6.59
C SER A 14 12.70 0.63 7.47
N GLY A 15 13.96 0.35 7.14
CA GLY A 15 15.08 0.99 7.82
C GLY A 15 14.86 2.51 7.86
N THR A 16 15.17 3.11 9.00
CA THR A 16 15.08 4.55 9.22
C THR A 16 15.88 5.29 8.15
N ASN A 17 15.19 5.86 7.16
CA ASN A 17 15.79 6.90 6.33
C ASN A 17 15.68 8.22 7.10
N PRO A 18 16.78 8.97 7.30
CA PRO A 18 16.73 10.28 7.93
C PRO A 18 15.86 11.20 7.08
N GLY A 19 14.90 11.89 7.70
CA GLY A 19 13.97 12.79 7.05
C GLY A 19 14.69 13.84 6.19
N GLY A 20 14.35 13.86 4.90
CA GLY A 20 14.64 14.96 3.98
C GLY A 20 13.37 15.76 3.69
N PRO A 21 13.48 17.07 3.36
CA PRO A 21 12.34 17.98 3.32
C PRO A 21 11.42 17.68 2.13
N GLY A 22 10.15 17.34 2.42
CA GLY A 22 9.13 17.02 1.41
C GLY A 22 8.53 18.28 0.77
N GLY A 23 8.55 18.34 -0.57
CA GLY A 23 7.85 19.35 -1.38
C GLY A 23 6.48 18.86 -1.88
N PRO A 24 5.64 19.77 -2.42
CA PRO A 24 4.24 19.49 -2.80
C PRO A 24 4.15 18.65 -4.07
N VAL A 25 3.16 17.75 -4.20
CA VAL A 25 2.93 16.82 -5.33
C VAL A 25 1.87 17.38 -6.31
N ILE A 26 2.07 17.27 -7.64
CA ILE A 26 1.08 17.64 -8.67
C ILE A 26 0.78 16.41 -9.56
N ILE A 27 -0.51 16.06 -9.67
CA ILE A 27 -1.03 14.77 -10.14
C ILE A 27 -1.57 14.88 -11.57
N SER A 28 -1.21 13.91 -12.43
CA SER A 28 -1.89 13.60 -13.70
C SER A 28 -2.26 12.12 -13.68
N SER A 29 -3.41 11.77 -14.26
CA SER A 29 -4.28 10.63 -13.95
C SER A 29 -3.64 9.23 -13.94
N ASN A 30 -2.45 9.04 -14.53
CA ASN A 30 -1.75 7.75 -14.54
C ASN A 30 -0.27 7.88 -14.13
N SER A 31 0.20 9.09 -13.81
CA SER A 31 1.61 9.46 -13.76
C SER A 31 1.88 10.44 -12.63
N PHE A 32 2.78 10.08 -11.71
CA PHE A 32 3.18 10.99 -10.65
C PHE A 32 4.49 11.66 -10.99
N THR A 33 4.54 12.97 -10.80
CA THR A 33 5.79 13.74 -10.73
C THR A 33 6.37 13.48 -9.35
N ILE A 34 7.50 12.79 -9.22
CA ILE A 34 8.21 12.70 -7.94
C ILE A 34 8.71 14.10 -7.61
N ILE A 35 7.98 14.85 -6.79
CA ILE A 35 8.44 16.16 -6.30
C ILE A 35 9.42 15.93 -5.13
N GLY A 36 10.52 15.26 -5.48
CA GLY A 36 11.75 15.21 -4.71
C GLY A 36 12.81 16.09 -5.37
N ALA A 37 14.04 16.06 -4.84
CA ALA A 37 15.16 16.69 -5.52
C ALA A 37 15.23 16.18 -6.97
N PHE A 38 15.28 17.10 -7.93
CA PHE A 38 15.65 16.75 -9.30
C PHE A 38 16.93 15.92 -9.23
N SER A 39 17.01 14.92 -10.10
CA SER A 39 18.24 14.15 -10.21
C SER A 39 19.41 15.12 -10.41
N PRO A 40 20.48 15.02 -9.58
CA PRO A 40 21.71 15.78 -9.83
C PRO A 40 22.30 15.44 -11.20
N LYS A 41 21.87 14.31 -11.78
CA LYS A 41 22.17 13.90 -13.15
C LYS A 41 21.00 14.26 -14.09
N LYS A 42 21.23 15.24 -14.98
CA LYS A 42 20.27 15.63 -16.02
C LYS A 42 19.81 14.42 -16.85
N GLY A 43 18.51 14.31 -17.11
CA GLY A 43 17.93 13.25 -17.93
C GLY A 43 17.66 11.93 -17.18
N PHE A 44 17.68 11.95 -15.85
CA PHE A 44 17.34 10.81 -15.01
C PHE A 44 16.22 11.17 -14.01
N CYS A 45 15.34 10.22 -13.71
CA CYS A 45 14.50 10.29 -12.52
C CYS A 45 15.35 10.00 -11.28
N PHE A 46 14.95 10.52 -10.12
CA PHE A 46 15.63 10.33 -8.84
C PHE A 46 14.65 9.83 -7.79
N PHE A 47 14.96 8.67 -7.21
CA PHE A 47 14.13 8.00 -6.23
C PHE A 47 15.00 7.25 -5.22
N ILE A 48 14.79 7.49 -3.91
CA ILE A 48 15.57 6.90 -2.79
C ILE A 48 17.09 6.93 -3.05
N ASN A 49 17.65 8.12 -3.29
CA ASN A 49 19.09 8.32 -3.58
C ASN A 49 19.64 7.56 -4.80
N GLN A 50 18.78 6.99 -5.65
CA GLN A 50 19.16 6.33 -6.89
C GLN A 50 18.65 7.12 -8.09
N THR A 51 19.40 7.05 -9.19
CA THR A 51 19.03 7.67 -10.48
C THR A 51 18.61 6.61 -11.48
N PHE A 52 17.49 6.83 -12.15
CA PHE A 52 16.89 5.92 -13.12
C PHE A 52 16.82 6.61 -14.49
N ALA A 53 17.33 5.98 -15.53
CA ALA A 53 17.17 6.47 -16.90
C ALA A 53 15.69 6.36 -17.32
N LYS A 54 15.27 7.12 -18.34
CA LYS A 54 13.93 6.98 -18.91
C LYS A 54 13.68 5.52 -19.33
N GLY A 55 12.56 4.96 -18.89
CA GLY A 55 12.17 3.57 -19.12
C GLY A 55 12.79 2.57 -18.14
N ASP A 56 13.72 2.99 -17.28
CA ASP A 56 14.22 2.12 -16.21
C ASP A 56 13.09 1.81 -15.23
N ARG A 57 13.11 0.58 -14.74
CA ARG A 57 12.07 0.05 -13.87
C ARG A 57 12.64 -0.47 -12.56
N TRP A 58 12.03 -0.10 -11.44
CA TRP A 58 12.47 -0.52 -10.09
C TRP A 58 11.29 -0.99 -9.24
N LYS A 59 11.60 -1.70 -8.16
CA LYS A 59 10.60 -2.30 -7.25
C LYS A 59 10.62 -1.71 -5.85
N ASP A 60 11.74 -1.12 -5.44
CA ASP A 60 11.86 -0.52 -4.11
C ASP A 60 10.84 0.62 -3.99
N GLY A 61 9.99 0.59 -2.96
CA GLY A 61 9.01 1.66 -2.69
C GLY A 61 7.82 1.76 -3.66
N CYS A 62 7.54 0.71 -4.45
CA CYS A 62 6.48 0.73 -5.48
C CYS A 62 5.56 -0.49 -5.46
N ALA A 63 4.27 -0.30 -5.78
CA ALA A 63 3.21 -1.32 -5.72
C ALA A 63 3.52 -2.59 -6.54
N THR A 64 4.06 -2.42 -7.74
CA THR A 64 4.32 -3.52 -8.67
C THR A 64 5.64 -3.33 -9.39
N GLN A 65 5.80 -2.14 -9.97
CA GLN A 65 6.99 -1.68 -10.67
C GLN A 65 6.85 -0.18 -10.87
N CYS A 66 7.83 0.60 -10.45
CA CYS A 66 7.96 1.96 -10.90
C CYS A 66 8.68 1.99 -12.25
N GLU A 67 8.34 2.96 -13.10
CA GLU A 67 9.06 3.24 -14.33
C GLU A 67 9.35 4.74 -14.44
N CYS A 68 10.57 5.12 -14.80
CA CYS A 68 10.91 6.52 -15.06
C CYS A 68 10.29 6.95 -16.38
N GLN A 69 9.21 7.73 -16.32
CA GLN A 69 8.46 8.14 -17.50
C GLN A 69 9.00 9.43 -18.10
N ASN A 70 9.23 10.44 -17.26
CA ASN A 70 9.74 11.73 -17.69
C ASN A 70 10.82 12.25 -16.73
N PRO A 71 12.11 12.04 -17.04
CA PRO A 71 13.20 12.48 -16.17
C PRO A 71 13.33 14.00 -16.06
N ASP A 72 12.82 14.77 -17.03
CA ASP A 72 12.94 16.24 -17.03
C ASP A 72 12.16 16.88 -15.89
N ILE A 73 11.11 16.21 -15.42
CA ILE A 73 10.30 16.62 -14.27
C ILE A 73 10.32 15.57 -13.15
N ASN A 74 11.21 14.57 -13.22
CA ASN A 74 11.25 13.46 -12.28
C ASN A 74 9.91 12.69 -12.17
N GLN A 75 9.23 12.43 -13.29
CA GLN A 75 7.97 11.69 -13.31
C GLN A 75 8.20 10.19 -13.38
N ALA A 76 7.56 9.46 -12.47
CA ALA A 76 7.51 8.01 -12.47
C ALA A 76 6.05 7.51 -12.61
N LEU A 77 5.88 6.30 -13.12
CA LEU A 77 4.60 5.59 -13.19
C LEU A 77 4.59 4.50 -12.11
N PHE A 78 3.58 4.46 -11.23
CA PHE A 78 3.31 3.27 -10.42
C PHE A 78 2.41 2.36 -11.24
N GLY A 79 2.72 1.06 -11.32
CA GLY A 79 1.76 0.09 -11.85
C GLY A 79 0.49 -0.01 -10.98
N GLU A 80 -0.57 -0.59 -11.56
CA GLU A 80 -1.95 -0.71 -11.05
C GLU A 80 -2.14 -0.71 -9.52
N CYS A 81 -3.16 0.01 -9.02
CA CYS A 81 -3.50 -0.03 -7.61
C CYS A 81 -4.10 -1.39 -7.21
N LYS A 82 -3.32 -2.23 -6.56
CA LYS A 82 -3.76 -3.55 -6.09
C LYS A 82 -3.01 -4.00 -4.84
N ASN A 83 -3.53 -5.05 -4.23
CA ASN A 83 -2.79 -5.84 -3.24
C ASN A 83 -1.87 -6.81 -4.00
N THR A 84 -0.56 -6.74 -3.80
CA THR A 84 0.41 -7.63 -4.46
C THR A 84 0.80 -8.84 -3.61
N ILE A 85 0.29 -8.91 -2.40
CA ILE A 85 0.35 -10.09 -1.54
C ILE A 85 -1.06 -10.47 -1.06
N ASP A 86 -1.31 -11.77 -0.93
CA ASP A 86 -2.62 -12.28 -0.51
C ASP A 86 -2.92 -12.04 0.97
N THR A 87 -1.89 -11.74 1.77
CA THR A 87 -1.98 -11.62 3.23
C THR A 87 -2.30 -10.21 3.72
N CYS A 88 -2.58 -9.24 2.85
CA CYS A 88 -2.88 -7.84 3.24
C CYS A 88 -3.97 -7.71 4.30
N ASN A 89 -4.97 -8.59 4.28
CA ASN A 89 -6.07 -8.60 5.26
C ASN A 89 -5.64 -9.05 6.65
N TYR A 90 -4.54 -9.77 6.79
CA TYR A 90 -4.06 -10.28 8.08
C TYR A 90 -3.20 -9.28 8.84
N TYR A 91 -2.81 -8.17 8.20
CA TYR A 91 -2.06 -7.11 8.83
C TYR A 91 -2.97 -6.12 9.59
N PRO A 92 -2.54 -5.60 10.76
CA PRO A 92 -3.31 -4.58 11.48
C PRO A 92 -3.43 -3.27 10.68
N LYS A 93 -4.34 -2.37 11.08
CA LYS A 93 -4.48 -1.03 10.44
C LYS A 93 -3.18 -0.23 10.50
N SER A 94 -2.38 -0.43 11.55
CA SER A 94 -1.06 0.22 11.70
C SER A 94 -0.08 -0.11 10.57
N ALA A 95 -0.24 -1.24 9.88
CA ALA A 95 0.59 -1.58 8.73
C ALA A 95 0.32 -0.70 7.49
N CYS A 96 -0.70 0.16 7.51
CA CYS A 96 -1.03 1.11 6.44
C CYS A 96 -0.45 2.52 6.67
N GLN A 97 0.26 2.75 7.77
CA GLN A 97 0.66 4.09 8.21
C GLN A 97 2.06 4.09 8.84
N GLY A 98 2.58 5.28 9.12
CA GLY A 98 3.89 5.46 9.76
C GLY A 98 5.03 4.87 8.92
N ASP A 99 5.98 4.22 9.58
CA ASP A 99 7.17 3.64 8.93
C ASP A 99 6.86 2.51 7.95
N PHE A 100 5.68 1.89 8.06
CA PHE A 100 5.22 0.85 7.15
C PHE A 100 4.56 1.41 5.90
N LEU A 101 4.34 2.72 5.80
CA LEU A 101 3.66 3.35 4.68
C LEU A 101 4.30 3.03 3.30
N PRO A 102 5.64 3.00 3.14
CA PRO A 102 6.26 2.58 1.89
C PRO A 102 5.94 1.12 1.53
N TRP A 103 6.02 0.21 2.51
CA TRP A 103 5.66 -1.20 2.33
C TRP A 103 4.17 -1.36 2.01
N ALA A 104 3.29 -0.59 2.68
CA ALA A 104 1.85 -0.60 2.46
C ALA A 104 1.50 -0.16 1.04
N ARG A 105 2.11 0.91 0.54
CA ARG A 105 1.99 1.33 -0.86
C ARG A 105 2.53 0.28 -1.82
N ALA A 106 3.58 -0.43 -1.44
CA ALA A 106 4.20 -1.46 -2.28
C ALA A 106 3.39 -2.77 -2.33
N HIS A 107 2.66 -3.12 -1.27
CA HIS A 107 2.08 -4.46 -1.14
C HIS A 107 0.58 -4.51 -0.94
N CYS A 108 0.01 -3.48 -0.32
CA CYS A 108 -1.38 -3.46 0.14
C CYS A 108 -2.07 -2.13 -0.18
N ALA A 109 -1.71 -1.48 -1.29
CA ALA A 109 -2.15 -0.12 -1.60
C ALA A 109 -3.68 -0.01 -1.63
N LEU A 110 -4.34 -0.96 -2.28
CA LEU A 110 -5.80 -1.02 -2.39
C LEU A 110 -6.46 -1.23 -1.02
N ARG A 111 -6.01 -2.22 -0.25
CA ARG A 111 -6.48 -2.50 1.12
C ARG A 111 -6.27 -1.33 2.07
N CYS A 112 -5.17 -0.61 1.91
CA CYS A 112 -4.82 0.51 2.77
C CYS A 112 -5.47 1.82 2.34
N GLY A 113 -6.25 1.84 1.25
CA GLY A 113 -6.84 3.07 0.70
C GLY A 113 -5.78 4.07 0.25
N LEU A 114 -4.63 3.59 -0.19
CA LEU A 114 -3.48 4.38 -0.63
C LEU A 114 -3.49 4.60 -2.15
N CYS A 115 -4.59 4.25 -2.83
CA CYS A 115 -4.78 4.56 -4.24
C CYS A 115 -5.08 6.06 -4.42
N GLU A 116 -4.28 6.75 -5.22
CA GLU A 116 -4.45 8.20 -5.44
C GLU A 116 -5.69 8.55 -6.28
N ASN A 117 -6.15 7.62 -7.13
CA ASN A 117 -7.42 7.74 -7.87
C ASN A 117 -8.66 7.62 -6.96
N GLY A 118 -8.47 7.49 -5.64
CA GLY A 118 -9.54 7.27 -4.68
C GLY A 118 -10.15 5.87 -4.77
N GLU A 119 -9.54 4.97 -5.53
CA GLU A 119 -9.97 3.58 -5.60
C GLU A 119 -9.82 2.93 -4.23
N ARG A 120 -10.87 2.22 -3.85
CA ARG A 120 -10.96 1.54 -2.57
C ARG A 120 -11.45 0.14 -2.84
N GLU A 121 -11.10 -0.77 -1.94
CA GLU A 121 -11.76 -2.06 -1.92
C GLU A 121 -13.28 -1.82 -1.81
N PRO A 122 -14.11 -2.47 -2.66
CA PRO A 122 -15.55 -2.34 -2.57
C PRO A 122 -16.02 -2.63 -1.15
N CYS A 123 -16.98 -1.89 -0.60
CA CYS A 123 -17.47 -2.17 0.75
C CYS A 123 -18.68 -3.12 0.71
N TYR A 124 -18.44 -4.42 0.88
CA TYR A 124 -19.49 -5.43 1.00
C TYR A 124 -19.00 -6.66 1.77
N ASP A 125 -19.96 -7.46 2.27
CA ASP A 125 -19.72 -8.77 2.89
C ASP A 125 -19.62 -9.86 1.82
N GLY A 126 -18.51 -10.59 1.82
CA GLY A 126 -18.26 -11.70 0.90
C GLY A 126 -19.07 -12.97 1.19
N ILE A 127 -19.72 -13.05 2.36
CA ILE A 127 -20.63 -14.15 2.72
C ILE A 127 -21.95 -13.61 3.27
N ALA A 128 -23.04 -14.36 3.08
CA ALA A 128 -24.39 -13.91 3.44
C ALA A 128 -24.73 -14.02 4.93
N PHE A 129 -23.91 -14.69 5.73
CA PHE A 129 -24.25 -15.11 7.10
C PHE A 129 -23.26 -14.60 8.15
N CYS A 130 -22.74 -13.39 7.94
CA CYS A 130 -21.89 -12.71 8.92
C CYS A 130 -22.59 -12.49 10.27
N ASP A 131 -23.91 -12.30 10.25
CA ASP A 131 -24.80 -12.15 11.40
C ASP A 131 -24.94 -13.42 12.27
N ARG A 132 -24.55 -14.59 11.75
CA ARG A 132 -24.55 -15.86 12.51
C ARG A 132 -23.29 -16.07 13.33
N TYR A 133 -22.25 -15.27 13.10
CA TYR A 133 -21.03 -15.31 13.90
C TYR A 133 -21.13 -14.36 15.09
N ASP A 134 -20.48 -14.71 16.18
CA ASP A 134 -20.39 -13.83 17.33
C ASP A 134 -19.58 -12.56 17.00
N THR A 135 -19.89 -11.44 17.67
CA THR A 135 -19.21 -10.15 17.46
C THR A 135 -17.70 -10.18 17.72
N SER A 136 -17.22 -11.18 18.48
CA SER A 136 -15.78 -11.51 18.59
C SER A 136 -15.11 -11.75 17.24
N ALA A 137 -15.83 -12.24 16.23
CA ALA A 137 -15.31 -12.39 14.88
C ALA A 137 -14.85 -11.06 14.26
N CYS A 138 -15.44 -9.94 14.69
CA CYS A 138 -15.07 -8.60 14.25
C CYS A 138 -13.95 -7.94 15.08
N THR A 139 -13.73 -8.40 16.32
CA THR A 139 -12.88 -7.70 17.30
C THR A 139 -11.62 -8.48 17.69
N GLU A 140 -11.61 -9.80 17.57
CA GLU A 140 -10.45 -10.62 17.91
C GLU A 140 -9.40 -10.66 16.79
N LEU A 141 -8.14 -10.49 17.18
CA LEU A 141 -7.00 -10.48 16.25
C LEU A 141 -6.91 -11.73 15.38
N ILE A 142 -7.34 -12.89 15.89
CA ILE A 142 -7.30 -14.16 15.16
C ILE A 142 -8.29 -14.20 13.99
N TYR A 143 -9.38 -13.43 14.07
CA TYR A 143 -10.41 -13.36 13.03
C TYR A 143 -10.29 -12.13 12.14
N PHE A 144 -9.39 -11.19 12.42
CA PHE A 144 -9.23 -9.95 11.65
C PHE A 144 -9.08 -10.16 10.15
N GLY A 145 -8.24 -11.11 9.71
CA GLY A 145 -8.08 -11.40 8.29
C GLY A 145 -9.34 -11.98 7.66
N TRP A 146 -10.03 -12.86 8.38
CA TRP A 146 -11.29 -13.44 7.94
C TRP A 146 -12.40 -12.38 7.86
N ALA A 147 -12.58 -11.57 8.90
CA ALA A 147 -13.58 -10.51 8.95
C ALA A 147 -13.37 -9.46 7.85
N ARG A 148 -12.11 -9.09 7.59
CA ARG A 148 -11.73 -8.22 6.47
C ARG A 148 -11.98 -8.83 5.09
N THR A 149 -12.00 -10.15 4.98
CA THR A 149 -12.21 -10.79 3.68
C THR A 149 -13.70 -11.01 3.42
N TYR A 150 -14.44 -11.42 4.45
CA TYR A 150 -15.79 -11.94 4.27
C TYR A 150 -16.90 -11.10 4.92
N CYS A 151 -16.60 -10.26 5.91
CA CYS A 151 -17.61 -9.58 6.71
C CYS A 151 -17.29 -8.10 6.96
N ARG A 152 -16.72 -7.42 5.96
CA ARG A 152 -16.22 -6.04 6.11
C ARG A 152 -17.30 -5.04 6.47
N HIS A 153 -18.46 -5.16 5.84
CA HIS A 153 -19.57 -4.25 6.04
C HIS A 153 -20.25 -4.57 7.38
N TYR A 154 -20.56 -5.84 7.65
CA TYR A 154 -21.09 -6.29 8.94
C TYR A 154 -20.21 -5.87 10.13
N CYS A 155 -18.89 -6.02 10.00
CA CYS A 155 -17.93 -5.65 11.03
C CYS A 155 -17.54 -4.16 11.03
N ASN A 156 -18.18 -3.32 10.22
CA ASN A 156 -17.92 -1.89 10.13
C ASN A 156 -16.42 -1.55 9.88
N ILE A 157 -15.80 -2.33 9.00
CA ILE A 157 -14.37 -2.22 8.63
C ILE A 157 -14.17 -1.25 7.47
N CYS A 158 -15.18 -1.07 6.63
CA CYS A 158 -15.20 -0.17 5.48
C CYS A 158 -16.43 0.75 5.52
N ASP A 159 -16.32 1.89 4.85
CA ASP A 159 -17.42 2.83 4.61
C ASP A 159 -17.72 2.89 3.11
N SER A 160 -19.00 3.01 2.77
CA SER A 160 -19.60 2.93 1.41
C SER A 160 -18.95 3.82 0.36
#